data_AF-A0A257XGU8-F1
#
_entry.id   AF-A0A257XGU8-F1
#
_cell.length_a   1.000
_cell.length_b   1.000
_cell.length_c   1.000
_cell.angle_alpha   90.00
_cell.angle_beta   90.00
_cell.angle_gamma   90.00
#
_symmetry.space_group_name_H-M   'P 1'
#
loop_
_entity.id
_entity.type
_entity.pdbx_description
1 polymer ?
#
loop_
_entity_poly.entity_id
_entity_poly.type
_entity_poly.pdbx_seq_one_letter_code
_entity_poly.pdbx_strand_id
1 'polypeptide(L)'
;MLACAGVFGLLALAATGDARAQTAPAASQTQRAQVPATRSEITLSFAPVVARTAPAVVNVYALKSAPRSNPFFDDPFFRRFFGGGQGGDGPGLGGPERMQRSLGSGVIVDPSGLVVTNHHVIQGGDQIRIALNDKREFD
;
A
#
# COMPACT_ATOMS: atom_id res chain seq x y z
N MET A 1 -5.69 -78.37 -19.28
CA MET A 1 -6.86 -77.91 -20.05
C MET A 1 -8.11 -78.15 -19.22
N LEU A 2 -9.10 -77.27 -19.38
CA LEU A 2 -10.43 -77.24 -18.78
C LEU A 2 -10.61 -76.47 -17.46
N ALA A 3 -11.49 -75.48 -17.56
CA ALA A 3 -11.94 -74.55 -16.54
C ALA A 3 -13.03 -75.16 -15.65
N CYS A 4 -13.18 -74.63 -14.44
CA CYS A 4 -14.42 -74.76 -13.66
C CYS A 4 -14.83 -73.38 -13.14
N ALA A 5 -16.02 -72.95 -13.56
CA ALA A 5 -16.75 -71.81 -13.07
C ALA A 5 -17.26 -72.06 -11.64
N GLY A 6 -17.30 -71.00 -10.82
CA GLY A 6 -17.98 -70.97 -9.54
C GLY A 6 -18.84 -69.71 -9.46
N VAL A 7 -20.12 -69.85 -9.78
CA VAL A 7 -21.19 -68.95 -9.37
C VAL A 7 -21.48 -69.25 -7.90
N PHE A 8 -21.70 -68.25 -7.04
CA PHE A 8 -22.77 -68.23 -6.03
C PHE A 8 -22.71 -66.92 -5.24
N GLY A 9 -23.79 -66.16 -5.29
CA GLY A 9 -23.94 -64.93 -4.54
C GLY A 9 -24.04 -65.18 -3.04
N LEU A 10 -23.56 -64.21 -2.26
CA LEU A 10 -23.95 -64.04 -0.88
C LEU A 10 -24.15 -62.54 -0.62
N LEU A 11 -25.42 -62.19 -0.42
CA LEU A 11 -25.88 -60.93 0.14
C LEU A 11 -25.35 -60.83 1.58
N ALA A 12 -24.52 -59.84 1.89
CA ALA A 12 -24.08 -59.57 3.25
C ALA A 12 -24.08 -58.06 3.52
N LEU A 13 -25.18 -57.64 4.15
CA LEU A 13 -25.28 -56.75 5.30
C LEU A 13 -24.49 -55.42 5.29
N ALA A 14 -25.27 -54.33 5.30
CA ALA A 14 -24.82 -52.97 5.50
C ALA A 14 -23.89 -52.83 6.73
N ALA A 15 -22.64 -52.46 6.49
CA ALA A 15 -21.80 -51.79 7.46
C ALA A 15 -21.84 -50.30 7.16
N THR A 16 -22.55 -49.55 8.01
CA THR A 16 -22.49 -48.09 8.08
C THR A 16 -21.07 -47.68 8.47
N GLY A 17 -20.22 -47.49 7.47
CA GLY A 17 -18.93 -46.84 7.61
C GLY A 17 -19.13 -45.34 7.55
N ASP A 18 -19.14 -44.70 8.73
CA ASP A 18 -19.15 -43.25 8.89
C ASP A 18 -17.86 -42.68 8.26
N ALA A 19 -17.94 -42.34 6.97
CA ALA A 19 -16.87 -41.73 6.21
C ALA A 19 -16.72 -40.28 6.66
N ARG A 20 -16.08 -40.06 7.81
CA ARG A 20 -15.58 -38.75 8.20
C ARG A 20 -14.48 -38.37 7.21
N ALA A 21 -14.86 -37.58 6.21
CA ALA A 21 -13.95 -36.82 5.37
C ALA A 21 -13.10 -35.91 6.27
N GLN A 22 -11.92 -36.40 6.65
CA GLN A 22 -10.89 -35.57 7.26
C GLN A 22 -10.40 -34.61 6.18
N THR A 23 -11.02 -33.43 6.13
CA THR A 23 -10.51 -32.31 5.36
C THR A 23 -9.31 -31.78 6.13
N ALA A 24 -8.13 -32.32 5.85
CA ALA A 24 -6.89 -31.74 6.34
C ALA A 24 -6.77 -30.31 5.79
N PRO A 25 -6.40 -29.31 6.61
CA PRO A 25 -6.16 -27.98 6.10
C PRO A 25 -4.99 -28.07 5.12
N ALA A 26 -5.21 -27.63 3.88
CA ALA A 26 -4.15 -27.40 2.93
C ALA A 26 -3.20 -26.39 3.57
N ALA A 27 -2.05 -26.87 4.06
CA ALA A 27 -0.99 -26.01 4.53
C ALA A 27 -0.56 -25.16 3.33
N SER A 28 -0.92 -23.87 3.36
CA SER A 28 -0.41 -22.88 2.43
C SER A 28 1.11 -22.86 2.54
N GLN A 29 1.76 -23.58 1.62
CA GLN A 29 3.20 -23.48 1.44
C GLN A 29 3.46 -22.05 1.00
N THR A 30 3.88 -21.22 1.95
CA THR A 30 4.43 -19.91 1.63
C THR A 30 5.70 -20.18 0.85
N GLN A 31 5.59 -20.19 -0.47
CA GLN A 31 6.70 -20.42 -1.38
C GLN A 31 7.69 -19.28 -1.14
N ARG A 32 8.73 -19.59 -0.37
CA ARG A 32 9.81 -18.66 -0.07
C ARG A 32 10.32 -18.16 -1.41
N ALA A 33 10.26 -16.84 -1.64
CA ALA A 33 10.73 -16.23 -2.87
C ALA A 33 12.21 -16.59 -3.07
N GLN A 34 12.47 -17.60 -3.89
CA GLN A 34 13.80 -18.02 -4.29
C GLN A 34 14.28 -17.00 -5.31
N VAL A 35 15.41 -16.35 -5.05
CA VAL A 35 15.98 -15.37 -5.98
C VAL A 35 16.62 -16.13 -7.13
N PRO A 36 16.17 -15.92 -8.38
CA PRO A 36 16.75 -16.63 -9.49
C PRO A 36 18.21 -16.24 -9.76
N ALA A 37 19.06 -17.24 -9.98
CA ALA A 37 20.52 -17.13 -10.04
C ALA A 37 21.06 -17.24 -11.48
N THR A 38 20.29 -17.78 -12.41
CA THR A 38 20.71 -17.98 -13.80
C THR A 38 20.00 -17.01 -14.77
N ARG A 39 20.63 -16.71 -15.91
CA ARG A 39 20.02 -15.86 -16.95
C ARG A 39 18.65 -16.40 -17.40
N SER A 40 18.51 -17.72 -17.51
CA SER A 40 17.24 -18.38 -17.88
C SER A 40 16.15 -18.17 -16.84
N GLU A 41 16.50 -18.12 -15.55
CA GLU A 41 15.54 -17.85 -14.49
C GLU A 41 15.21 -16.34 -14.35
N ILE A 42 16.12 -15.43 -14.74
CA ILE A 42 15.82 -14.00 -14.87
C ILE A 42 14.81 -13.75 -16.01
N THR A 43 14.85 -14.54 -17.09
CA THR A 43 13.82 -14.51 -18.14
C THR A 43 12.44 -14.91 -17.62
N LEU A 44 12.38 -15.76 -16.59
CA LEU A 44 11.15 -16.15 -15.92
C LEU A 44 10.73 -15.17 -14.81
N SER A 45 11.64 -14.31 -14.31
CA SER A 45 11.35 -13.35 -13.23
C SER A 45 12.34 -12.18 -13.14
N PHE A 46 11.79 -10.95 -13.11
CA PHE A 46 12.55 -9.72 -12.86
C PHE A 46 12.90 -9.48 -11.38
N ALA A 47 12.48 -10.36 -10.47
CA ALA A 47 12.66 -10.19 -9.03
C ALA A 47 14.11 -9.87 -8.59
N PRO A 48 15.18 -10.50 -9.13
CA PRO A 48 16.55 -10.18 -8.74
C PRO A 48 16.98 -8.77 -9.14
N VAL A 49 16.52 -8.27 -10.29
CA VAL A 49 16.85 -6.94 -10.77
C VAL A 49 16.13 -5.91 -9.90
N VAL A 50 14.83 -6.11 -9.69
CA VAL A 50 14.01 -5.24 -8.83
C VAL A 50 14.55 -5.22 -7.41
N ALA A 51 14.96 -6.35 -6.84
CA ALA A 51 15.55 -6.39 -5.50
C ALA A 51 16.82 -5.54 -5.37
N ARG A 52 17.61 -5.45 -6.44
CA ARG A 52 18.83 -4.60 -6.47
C ARG A 52 18.52 -3.13 -6.70
N THR A 53 17.47 -2.79 -7.46
CA THR A 53 17.17 -1.40 -7.85
C THR A 53 16.12 -0.73 -6.96
N ALA A 54 15.27 -1.49 -6.26
CA ALA A 54 14.21 -0.96 -5.42
C ALA A 54 14.70 0.03 -4.34
N PRO A 55 15.88 -0.15 -3.71
CA PRO A 55 16.39 0.84 -2.76
C PRO A 55 16.72 2.21 -3.36
N ALA A 56 16.88 2.32 -4.68
CA ALA A 56 17.12 3.59 -5.34
C ALA A 56 15.84 4.40 -5.58
N VAL A 57 14.65 3.80 -5.42
CA VAL A 57 13.37 4.47 -5.65
C VAL A 57 12.88 5.09 -4.34
N VAL A 58 12.49 6.36 -4.40
CA VAL A 58 12.01 7.13 -3.26
C VAL A 58 10.61 7.69 -3.53
N ASN A 59 9.88 7.94 -2.46
CA ASN A 59 8.63 8.68 -2.49
C ASN A 59 8.93 10.17 -2.25
N VAL A 60 8.33 11.04 -3.04
CA VAL A 60 8.52 12.48 -2.99
C VAL A 60 7.20 13.13 -2.60
N TYR A 61 7.21 13.86 -1.49
CA TYR A 61 6.10 14.65 -1.01
C TYR A 61 6.42 16.13 -1.17
N ALA A 62 5.62 16.86 -1.94
CA ALA A 62 5.69 18.31 -1.96
C ALA A 62 4.56 18.87 -1.09
N LEU A 63 4.92 19.62 -0.06
CA LEU A 63 4.00 20.23 0.90
C LEU A 63 3.86 21.71 0.54
N LYS A 64 2.62 22.17 0.40
CA LYS A 64 2.30 23.58 0.24
C LYS A 64 1.59 24.11 1.48
N SER A 65 2.17 25.12 2.10
CA SER A 65 1.54 25.86 3.19
C SER A 65 0.63 26.92 2.59
N ALA A 66 -0.62 26.53 2.34
CA ALA A 66 -1.63 27.46 1.88
C ALA A 66 -2.25 28.18 3.10
N PRO A 67 -2.00 29.49 3.29
CA PRO A 67 -2.73 30.24 4.31
C PRO A 67 -4.22 30.19 3.98
N ARG A 68 -5.03 29.71 4.92
CA ARG A 68 -6.49 29.76 4.82
C ARG A 68 -6.95 31.21 5.04
N SER A 69 -6.70 32.10 4.08
CA SER A 69 -7.40 33.38 4.04
C SER A 69 -8.80 33.08 3.52
N ASN A 70 -9.76 32.89 4.42
CA ASN A 70 -11.16 32.77 4.02
C ASN A 70 -11.75 34.19 3.97
N PRO A 71 -12.00 34.75 2.76
CA PRO A 71 -12.39 36.16 2.61
C PRO A 71 -13.75 36.49 3.27
N PHE A 72 -14.54 35.48 3.63
CA PHE A 72 -15.78 35.66 4.40
C PHE A 72 -15.58 35.98 5.88
N PHE A 73 -14.41 35.67 6.46
CA PHE A 73 -14.11 35.98 7.87
C PHE A 73 -13.56 37.40 8.07
N ASP A 74 -13.10 38.04 7.00
CA ASP A 74 -12.59 39.42 7.01
C ASP A 74 -13.70 40.48 6.76
N ASP A 75 -14.93 40.05 6.49
CA ASP A 75 -16.06 40.95 6.24
C ASP A 75 -16.57 41.58 7.58
N PRO A 76 -16.61 42.92 7.68
CA PRO A 76 -17.19 43.63 8.82
C PRO A 76 -18.61 43.20 9.19
N PHE A 77 -19.41 42.74 8.22
CA PHE A 77 -20.78 42.24 8.43
C PHE A 77 -20.80 40.93 9.22
N PHE A 78 -19.99 39.94 8.81
CA PHE A 78 -19.90 38.63 9.48
C PHE A 78 -19.28 38.75 10.88
N ARG A 79 -18.25 39.59 11.05
CA ARG A 79 -17.65 39.87 12.38
C ARG A 79 -18.65 40.45 13.36
N ARG A 80 -19.55 41.33 12.91
CA ARG A 80 -20.56 41.94 13.78
C ARG A 80 -21.70 40.98 14.13
N PHE A 81 -22.03 40.05 13.24
CA PHE A 81 -23.14 39.10 13.44
C PHE A 81 -22.73 37.85 14.23
N PHE A 82 -21.48 37.39 14.09
CA PHE A 82 -20.97 36.15 14.72
C PHE A 82 -19.85 36.37 15.73
N GLY A 83 -19.30 37.58 15.87
CA GLY A 83 -18.16 37.88 16.75
C GLY A 83 -18.47 38.77 17.96
N GLY A 84 -19.74 39.10 18.22
CA GLY A 84 -20.14 40.10 19.22
C GLY A 84 -21.30 39.71 20.14
N GLY A 85 -21.68 38.43 20.20
CA GLY A 85 -22.82 37.94 20.98
C GLY A 85 -22.39 37.08 22.16
N GLN A 86 -22.67 37.57 23.37
CA GLN A 86 -22.58 36.83 24.62
C GLN A 86 -23.45 35.56 24.55
N GLY A 87 -22.82 34.38 24.48
CA GLY A 87 -23.47 33.09 24.65
C GLY A 87 -23.33 32.15 23.46
N GLY A 88 -22.52 31.11 23.63
CA GLY A 88 -22.43 29.97 22.74
C GLY A 88 -21.05 29.82 22.13
N ASP A 89 -20.47 28.64 22.33
CA ASP A 89 -19.21 28.16 21.76
C ASP A 89 -19.17 28.31 20.23
N GLY A 90 -18.85 29.51 19.77
CA GLY A 90 -18.59 29.81 18.37
C GLY A 90 -17.22 29.24 18.03
N PRO A 91 -17.13 28.21 17.18
CA PRO A 91 -15.95 27.39 17.15
C PRO A 91 -14.80 28.21 16.59
N GLY A 92 -13.78 28.43 17.43
CA GLY A 92 -12.45 28.87 17.03
C GLY A 92 -11.86 27.84 16.08
N LEU A 93 -12.34 27.85 14.85
CA LEU A 93 -11.92 26.97 13.78
C LEU A 93 -11.20 27.82 12.75
N GLY A 94 -10.02 28.31 13.14
CA GLY A 94 -8.89 28.17 12.24
C GLY A 94 -8.78 26.69 11.91
N GLY A 95 -9.60 26.21 10.97
CA GLY A 95 -9.59 24.82 10.54
C GLY A 95 -8.15 24.46 10.16
N PRO A 96 -7.72 23.22 10.41
CA PRO A 96 -6.32 22.82 10.24
C PRO A 96 -5.80 23.34 8.90
N GLU A 97 -4.63 23.97 8.93
CA GLU A 97 -3.90 24.39 7.74
C GLU A 97 -3.98 23.25 6.74
N ARG A 98 -4.68 23.48 5.61
CA ARG A 98 -4.83 22.43 4.61
C ARG A 98 -3.49 22.32 3.92
N MET A 99 -2.61 21.50 4.47
CA MET A 99 -1.37 21.09 3.81
C MET A 99 -1.79 20.38 2.53
N GLN A 100 -1.66 21.07 1.41
CA GLN A 100 -1.83 20.44 0.12
C GLN A 100 -0.57 19.63 -0.15
N ARG A 101 -0.75 18.32 -0.32
CA ARG A 101 0.34 17.37 -0.53
C ARG A 101 0.30 16.90 -1.98
N SER A 102 1.38 17.12 -2.72
CA SER A 102 1.64 16.42 -3.98
C SER A 102 2.45 15.18 -3.67
N LEU A 103 2.09 14.06 -4.29
CA LEU A 103 2.76 12.76 -4.13
C LEU A 103 3.33 12.33 -5.49
N GLY A 104 4.60 11.98 -5.51
CA GLY A 104 5.24 11.40 -6.69
C GLY A 104 6.39 10.48 -6.32
N SER A 105 7.04 9.91 -7.33
CA SER A 105 8.24 9.09 -7.15
C SER A 105 9.49 9.83 -7.62
N GLY A 106 10.64 9.40 -7.09
CA GLY A 106 11.95 9.85 -7.51
C GLY A 106 12.94 8.69 -7.53
N VAL A 107 14.09 8.91 -8.13
CA VAL A 107 15.19 7.94 -8.18
C VAL A 107 16.48 8.59 -7.71
N ILE A 108 17.21 7.91 -6.84
CA ILE A 108 18.55 8.28 -6.40
C ILE A 108 19.53 7.90 -7.51
N VAL A 109 20.25 8.88 -8.05
CA VAL A 109 21.18 8.70 -9.17
C VAL A 109 22.65 8.77 -8.75
N ASP A 110 22.94 9.33 -7.58
CA ASP A 110 24.29 9.51 -7.06
C ASP A 110 24.39 9.15 -5.56
N PRO A 111 25.53 8.59 -5.09
CA PRO A 111 25.77 8.31 -3.67
C PRO A 111 25.72 9.53 -2.75
N SER A 112 25.88 10.75 -3.29
CA SER A 112 25.71 12.00 -2.54
C SER A 112 24.27 12.26 -2.12
N GLY A 113 23.30 11.47 -2.61
CA GLY A 113 21.87 11.65 -2.36
C GLY A 113 21.14 12.51 -3.40
N LEU A 114 21.68 12.63 -4.62
CA LEU A 114 20.99 13.32 -5.71
C LEU A 114 19.74 12.53 -6.14
N VAL A 115 18.57 13.16 -6.02
CA VAL A 115 17.27 12.58 -6.42
C VAL A 115 16.75 13.27 -7.66
N VAL A 116 16.34 12.49 -8.66
CA VAL A 116 15.66 12.97 -9.86
C VAL A 116 14.17 12.64 -9.75
N THR A 117 13.32 13.64 -9.96
CA THR A 117 11.86 13.51 -10.02
C THR A 117 11.31 14.37 -11.16
N ASN A 118 10.00 14.25 -11.42
CA ASN A 118 9.36 15.07 -12.43
C ASN A 118 9.08 16.48 -11.88
N HIS A 119 9.19 17.50 -12.76
CA HIS A 119 8.99 18.90 -12.41
C HIS A 119 7.62 19.16 -11.74
N HIS A 120 6.54 18.56 -12.25
CA HIS A 120 5.20 18.80 -11.71
C HIS A 120 4.99 18.24 -10.29
N VAL A 121 5.84 17.31 -9.85
CA VAL A 121 5.76 16.72 -8.49
C VAL A 121 6.18 17.75 -7.45
N ILE A 122 7.22 18.53 -7.77
CA ILE A 122 7.79 19.55 -6.89
C ILE A 122 7.20 20.95 -7.13
N GLN A 123 6.47 21.14 -8.23
CA GLN A 123 5.96 22.45 -8.60
C GLN A 123 4.97 22.99 -7.56
N GLY A 124 5.29 24.16 -6.99
CA GLY A 124 4.43 24.87 -6.05
C GLY A 124 4.40 24.28 -4.63
N GLY A 125 5.30 23.35 -4.31
CA GLY A 125 5.58 22.94 -2.94
C GLY A 125 6.60 23.88 -2.29
N ASP A 126 6.34 24.26 -1.05
CA ASP A 126 7.23 25.09 -0.24
C ASP A 126 8.25 24.24 0.53
N GLN A 127 7.88 23.00 0.86
CA GLN A 127 8.74 22.01 1.50
C GLN A 127 8.68 20.70 0.72
N ILE A 128 9.84 20.05 0.54
CA ILE A 128 9.95 18.76 -0.14
C ILE A 128 10.43 17.72 0.86
N ARG A 129 9.64 16.67 1.07
CA ARG A 129 10.00 15.55 1.94
C ARG A 129 10.21 14.31 1.12
N ILE A 130 11.33 13.63 1.34
CA ILE A 130 11.70 12.38 0.66
C ILE A 130 11.53 11.23 1.64
N ALA A 131 10.78 10.20 1.26
CA ALA A 131 10.69 8.94 2.01
C ALA A 131 11.37 7.81 1.24
N LEU A 132 12.30 7.13 1.91
CA LEU A 132 12.98 5.96 1.37
C LEU A 132 12.15 4.69 1.62
N ASN A 133 12.49 3.63 0.88
CA ASN A 133 11.84 2.33 1.02
C ASN A 133 12.03 1.69 2.43
N ASP A 134 13.05 2.11 3.16
CA ASP A 134 13.38 1.66 4.52
C ASP A 134 12.69 2.47 5.62
N LYS A 135 11.71 3.31 5.24
CA LYS A 135 10.92 4.18 6.12
C LYS A 135 11.69 5.35 6.74
N ARG A 136 12.92 5.63 6.28
CA ARG A 136 13.59 6.89 6.61
C ARG A 136 12.99 8.03 5.82
N GLU A 137 12.93 9.20 6.45
CA GLU A 137 12.35 10.41 5.86
C GLU A 137 13.32 11.57 6.04
N PHE A 138 13.42 12.42 5.01
CA PHE A 138 14.31 13.58 4.94
C PHE A 138 13.52 14.78 4.42
N ASP A 139 13.83 15.98 4.93
CA ASP A 139 13.23 17.26 4.53
C ASP A 139 14.24 18.14 3.77
#